data_AF-A0A6N7BWQ8-F1
#
_entry.id   AF-A0A6N7BWQ8-F1
#
_cell.length_a   1.000
_cell.length_b   1.000
_cell.length_c   1.000
_cell.angle_alpha   90.00
_cell.angle_beta   90.00
_cell.angle_gamma   90.00
#
_symmetry.space_group_name_H-M   'P 1'
#
loop_
_entity.id
_entity.type
_entity.pdbx_description
1 polymer ?
#
loop_
_entity_poly.entity_id
_entity_poly.type
_entity_poly.pdbx_seq_one_letter_code
_entity_poly.pdbx_strand_id
1 'polypeptide(L)'
;MNNLPLQPLVWFGLESTNRLICEVVTPICEYSVWKDVDSVAYSVLYYNRHTEAPTKEATGFATIDEAKAWAWKHYNEKMQPYVKPDSITDIRNWFKAAKPEPTFNDYMTQLGCHFEEVCEMMAAIGGGNEDICIDLSEKADFIKGLTVPDEYVETQKTFIDNTELLDALCDQIVTATGVAYMMGFDIEGALKEVIRSNNSKMVKGKFEFDANGKIMKPDSYSEPDLTPFVKQGE
;
A
#
# COMPACT_ATOMS: atom_id res chain seq x y z
N MET A 1 1.97 -28.59 -4.87
CA MET A 1 2.17 -27.19 -5.30
C MET A 1 1.03 -26.85 -6.23
N ASN A 2 0.05 -26.09 -5.74
CA ASN A 2 -1.16 -25.79 -6.49
C ASN A 2 -0.84 -24.80 -7.61
N ASN A 3 -1.09 -25.21 -8.86
CA ASN A 3 -1.16 -24.32 -10.01
C ASN A 3 -2.37 -23.40 -9.83
N LEU A 4 -2.18 -22.27 -9.15
CA LEU A 4 -3.19 -21.21 -9.08
C LEU A 4 -2.98 -20.22 -10.23
N PRO A 5 -4.06 -19.75 -10.87
CA PRO A 5 -3.97 -18.87 -12.03
C PRO A 5 -3.46 -17.49 -11.62
N LEU A 6 -2.44 -17.02 -12.31
CA LEU A 6 -1.91 -15.68 -12.24
C LEU A 6 -2.98 -14.63 -12.65
N GLN A 7 -3.02 -13.45 -12.01
CA GLN A 7 -3.98 -12.39 -12.36
C GLN A 7 -3.61 -11.72 -13.70
N PRO A 8 -4.56 -11.51 -14.63
CA PRO A 8 -4.28 -10.85 -15.90
C PRO A 8 -3.87 -9.39 -15.69
N LEU A 9 -3.02 -8.87 -16.56
CA LEU A 9 -2.65 -7.45 -16.55
C LEU A 9 -3.90 -6.57 -16.73
N VAL A 10 -4.05 -5.52 -15.91
CA VAL A 10 -5.12 -4.53 -16.07
C VAL A 10 -4.65 -3.49 -17.09
N TRP A 11 -5.18 -3.61 -18.30
CA TRP A 11 -4.86 -2.72 -19.41
C TRP A 11 -5.74 -1.47 -19.40
N PHE A 12 -5.13 -0.30 -19.47
CA PHE A 12 -5.81 0.97 -19.65
C PHE A 12 -5.83 1.32 -21.14
N GLY A 13 -7.03 1.47 -21.70
CA GLY A 13 -7.20 1.95 -23.07
C GLY A 13 -7.01 3.45 -23.13
N LEU A 14 -6.29 3.93 -24.15
CA LEU A 14 -6.08 5.36 -24.38
C LEU A 14 -6.86 5.79 -25.62
N GLU A 15 -7.95 6.54 -25.42
CA GLU A 15 -8.88 6.91 -26.49
C GLU A 15 -8.31 7.94 -27.49
N SER A 16 -7.15 8.55 -27.20
CA SER A 16 -6.77 9.83 -27.83
C SER A 16 -5.42 9.90 -28.53
N THR A 17 -4.72 8.78 -28.76
CA THR A 17 -3.50 8.82 -29.61
C THR A 17 -3.56 7.73 -30.67
N ASN A 18 -3.38 8.11 -31.95
CA ASN A 18 -3.55 7.21 -33.10
C ASN A 18 -2.57 6.02 -33.16
N ARG A 19 -1.75 5.80 -32.13
CA ARG A 19 -0.70 4.78 -32.14
C ARG A 19 -0.59 3.97 -30.85
N LEU A 20 -0.81 4.56 -29.66
CA LEU A 20 -0.82 3.81 -28.41
C LEU A 20 -2.25 3.32 -28.14
N ILE A 21 -2.42 2.00 -28.09
CA ILE A 21 -3.71 1.34 -27.97
C ILE A 21 -4.09 1.14 -26.51
N CYS A 22 -3.16 0.58 -25.73
CA CYS A 22 -3.34 0.36 -24.32
C CYS A 22 -2.00 0.22 -23.60
N GLU A 23 -2.01 0.46 -22.31
CA GLU A 23 -0.82 0.30 -21.47
C GLU A 23 -1.16 -0.43 -20.17
N VAL A 24 -0.11 -0.97 -19.55
CA VAL A 24 -0.12 -1.48 -18.19
C VAL A 24 1.04 -0.81 -17.48
N VAL A 25 0.70 -0.07 -16.43
CA VAL A 25 1.67 0.60 -15.57
C VAL A 25 1.72 -0.13 -14.24
N THR A 26 2.92 -0.50 -13.81
CA THR A 26 3.21 -1.04 -12.48
C THR A 26 4.18 -0.09 -11.74
N PRO A 27 4.42 -0.28 -10.44
CA PRO A 27 5.39 0.54 -9.72
C PRO A 27 6.84 0.47 -10.25
N ILE A 28 7.20 -0.59 -10.99
CA ILE A 28 8.59 -0.84 -11.43
C ILE A 28 8.77 -0.81 -12.96
N CYS A 29 7.71 -1.02 -13.72
CA CYS A 29 7.78 -1.01 -15.17
C CYS A 29 6.46 -0.63 -15.83
N GLU A 30 6.54 -0.34 -17.12
CA GLU A 30 5.39 -0.10 -17.98
C GLU A 30 5.51 -0.94 -19.26
N TYR A 31 4.38 -1.47 -19.69
CA TYR A 31 4.21 -2.02 -21.03
C TYR A 31 3.19 -1.20 -21.79
N SER A 32 3.53 -0.81 -23.01
CA SER A 32 2.64 -0.03 -23.86
C SER A 32 2.49 -0.79 -25.17
N VAL A 33 1.24 -1.08 -25.56
CA VAL A 33 0.92 -1.75 -26.82
C VAL A 33 0.61 -0.70 -27.86
N TRP A 34 1.44 -0.66 -28.89
CA TRP A 34 1.33 0.28 -30.00
C TRP A 34 0.82 -0.44 -31.24
N LYS A 35 0.14 0.30 -32.10
CA LYS A 35 -0.22 -0.12 -33.46
C LYS A 35 0.57 0.73 -34.44
N ASP A 36 1.29 0.06 -35.32
CA ASP A 36 2.02 0.72 -36.40
C ASP A 36 1.03 1.42 -37.36
N VAL A 37 1.42 2.56 -37.91
CA VAL A 37 0.59 3.30 -38.87
C VAL A 37 0.71 2.71 -40.27
N ASP A 38 1.89 2.18 -40.59
CA ASP A 38 2.22 1.66 -41.93
C ASP A 38 2.08 0.13 -42.01
N SER A 39 1.77 -0.50 -40.88
CA SER A 39 1.63 -1.95 -40.72
C SER A 39 0.39 -2.28 -39.89
N VAL A 40 -0.28 -3.39 -40.20
CA VAL A 40 -1.41 -3.88 -39.38
C VAL A 40 -0.96 -4.54 -38.07
N ALA A 41 0.34 -4.65 -37.85
CA ALA A 41 0.91 -5.31 -36.69
C ALA A 41 0.98 -4.40 -35.45
N TYR A 42 0.95 -5.05 -34.29
CA TYR A 42 1.13 -4.42 -32.99
C TYR A 42 2.58 -4.61 -32.53
N SER A 43 3.04 -3.68 -31.70
CA SER A 43 4.29 -3.76 -30.96
C SER A 43 4.06 -3.57 -29.47
N VAL A 44 4.97 -4.09 -28.67
CA VAL A 44 5.03 -3.92 -27.22
C VAL A 44 6.31 -3.18 -26.89
N LEU A 45 6.19 -2.01 -26.31
CA LEU A 45 7.29 -1.27 -25.71
C LEU A 45 7.35 -1.57 -24.22
N TYR A 46 8.54 -1.84 -23.71
CA TYR A 46 8.79 -2.09 -22.30
C TYR A 46 9.71 -1.02 -21.72
N TYR A 47 9.25 -0.37 -20.65
CA TYR A 47 9.97 0.66 -19.94
C TYR A 47 10.30 0.16 -18.54
N ASN A 48 11.56 0.32 -18.14
CA ASN A 48 11.89 0.36 -16.73
C ASN A 48 11.56 1.78 -16.24
N ARG A 49 10.83 1.96 -15.13
CA ARG A 49 10.27 3.28 -14.75
C ARG A 49 11.32 4.37 -14.49
N HIS A 50 12.60 4.02 -14.54
CA HIS A 50 13.75 4.92 -14.42
C HIS A 50 14.31 5.41 -15.77
N THR A 51 13.70 5.07 -16.91
CA THR A 51 14.22 5.42 -18.23
C THR A 51 13.18 6.17 -19.09
N GLU A 52 13.61 7.25 -19.74
CA GLU A 52 12.76 8.03 -20.67
C GLU A 52 12.50 7.32 -22.01
N ALA A 53 13.29 6.29 -22.34
CA ALA A 53 13.19 5.50 -23.56
C ALA A 53 12.80 4.05 -23.25
N PRO A 54 12.13 3.33 -24.18
CA PRO A 54 11.85 1.92 -24.01
C PRO A 54 13.16 1.14 -23.90
N THR A 55 13.26 0.31 -22.87
CA THR A 55 14.43 -0.54 -22.65
C THR A 55 14.39 -1.81 -23.48
N LYS A 56 13.21 -2.26 -23.90
CA LYS A 56 13.01 -3.37 -24.83
C LYS A 56 11.80 -3.10 -25.72
N GLU A 57 11.83 -3.69 -26.91
CA GLU A 57 10.73 -3.66 -27.88
C GLU A 57 10.51 -5.05 -28.46
N ALA A 58 9.25 -5.40 -28.68
CA ALA A 58 8.86 -6.56 -29.47
C ALA A 58 7.81 -6.15 -30.51
N THR A 59 7.95 -6.63 -31.74
CA THR A 59 7.13 -6.22 -32.88
C THR A 59 6.54 -7.43 -33.60
N GLY A 60 5.57 -7.17 -34.50
CA GLY A 60 5.06 -8.19 -35.42
C GLY A 60 3.89 -9.02 -34.90
N PHE A 61 3.20 -8.58 -33.85
CA PHE A 61 1.99 -9.25 -33.36
C PHE A 61 0.82 -8.97 -34.29
N ALA A 62 0.09 -10.01 -34.70
CA ALA A 62 -1.05 -9.84 -35.61
C ALA A 62 -2.28 -9.29 -34.88
N THR A 63 -2.38 -9.52 -33.57
CA THR A 63 -3.49 -9.06 -32.73
C THR A 63 -3.00 -8.38 -31.46
N ILE A 64 -3.87 -7.56 -30.87
CA ILE A 64 -3.63 -6.98 -29.55
C ILE A 64 -3.47 -8.08 -28.49
N ASP A 65 -4.22 -9.18 -28.58
CA ASP A 65 -4.16 -10.28 -27.61
C ASP A 65 -2.84 -11.04 -27.67
N GLU A 66 -2.26 -11.20 -28.86
CA GLU A 66 -0.91 -11.74 -29.03
C GLU A 66 0.15 -10.83 -28.39
N ALA A 67 0.03 -9.51 -28.58
CA ALA A 67 0.91 -8.53 -27.96
C ALA A 67 0.80 -8.57 -26.43
N LYS A 68 -0.44 -8.62 -25.90
CA LYS A 68 -0.71 -8.76 -24.46
C LYS A 68 -0.17 -10.08 -23.90
N ALA A 69 -0.34 -11.19 -24.62
CA ALA A 69 0.18 -12.51 -24.24
C ALA A 69 1.72 -12.55 -24.26
N TRP A 70 2.35 -11.82 -25.18
CA TRP A 70 3.79 -11.66 -25.20
C TRP A 70 4.27 -10.88 -23.98
N ALA A 71 3.64 -9.73 -23.68
CA ALA A 71 3.95 -8.91 -22.50
C ALA A 71 3.82 -9.73 -21.21
N TRP A 72 2.74 -10.52 -21.13
CA TRP A 72 2.50 -11.48 -20.07
C TRP A 72 3.64 -12.50 -19.87
N LYS A 73 4.11 -13.10 -20.96
CA LYS A 73 5.14 -14.15 -20.92
C LYS A 73 6.54 -13.62 -20.61
N HIS A 74 6.83 -12.35 -20.92
CA HIS A 74 8.17 -11.77 -20.81
C HIS A 74 8.40 -10.98 -19.51
N TYR A 75 7.43 -11.01 -18.59
CA TYR A 75 7.61 -10.60 -17.21
C TYR A 75 8.39 -11.66 -16.42
N ASN A 76 9.70 -11.79 -16.70
CA ASN A 76 10.58 -12.69 -15.95
C ASN A 76 10.82 -12.23 -14.49
N GLU A 77 10.30 -11.08 -14.08
CA GLU A 77 10.33 -10.55 -12.70
C GLU A 77 9.02 -10.78 -11.94
N LYS A 78 8.27 -11.85 -12.26
CA LYS A 78 7.07 -12.36 -11.55
C LYS A 78 6.56 -11.44 -10.44
N MET A 79 5.32 -10.93 -10.63
CA MET A 79 4.47 -10.42 -9.56
C MET A 79 4.85 -11.12 -8.26
N GLN A 80 5.14 -10.32 -7.22
CA GLN A 80 5.38 -10.81 -5.84
C GLN A 80 4.57 -12.10 -5.66
N PRO A 81 5.18 -13.23 -5.24
CA PRO A 81 4.49 -14.51 -5.19
C PRO A 81 3.10 -14.28 -4.63
N TYR A 82 2.05 -14.69 -5.36
CA TYR A 82 0.67 -14.49 -4.90
C TYR A 82 0.47 -15.34 -3.63
N VAL A 83 0.88 -14.79 -2.50
CA VAL A 83 -0.06 -14.60 -1.40
C VAL A 83 -1.16 -13.76 -2.05
N LYS A 84 -2.40 -14.26 -2.08
CA LYS A 84 -3.57 -13.42 -2.31
C LYS A 84 -3.30 -12.12 -1.57
N PRO A 85 -3.25 -10.93 -2.21
CA PRO A 85 -2.87 -9.71 -1.52
C PRO A 85 -3.73 -9.65 -0.27
N ASP A 86 -3.07 -10.02 0.81
CA ASP A 86 -3.66 -10.07 2.11
C ASP A 86 -3.50 -8.65 2.60
N SER A 87 -4.40 -8.24 3.47
CA SER A 87 -4.49 -6.84 3.83
C SER A 87 -3.16 -6.30 4.40
N ILE A 88 -2.32 -7.15 5.00
CA ILE A 88 -1.00 -6.75 5.51
C ILE A 88 -0.06 -6.44 4.35
N THR A 89 -0.02 -7.29 3.33
CA THR A 89 0.78 -7.04 2.10
C THR A 89 0.37 -5.75 1.41
N ASP A 90 -0.93 -5.48 1.29
CA ASP A 90 -1.44 -4.25 0.67
C ASP A 90 -1.13 -2.99 1.49
N ILE A 91 -1.31 -3.05 2.82
CA ILE A 91 -0.93 -1.95 3.73
C ILE A 91 0.57 -1.65 3.61
N ARG A 92 1.42 -2.69 3.60
CA ARG A 92 2.88 -2.51 3.41
C ARG A 92 3.20 -1.83 2.07
N ASN A 93 2.55 -2.25 0.99
CA ASN A 93 2.78 -1.66 -0.33
C ASN A 93 2.31 -0.19 -0.39
N TRP A 94 1.23 0.15 0.31
CA TRP A 94 0.75 1.52 0.45
C TRP A 94 1.78 2.42 1.15
N PHE A 95 2.34 1.97 2.29
CA PHE A 95 3.42 2.69 2.97
C PHE A 95 4.67 2.81 2.10
N LYS A 96 5.06 1.75 1.37
CA LYS A 96 6.18 1.81 0.43
C LYS A 96 5.96 2.83 -0.69
N ALA A 97 4.73 2.99 -1.16
CA ALA A 97 4.39 4.01 -2.16
C ALA A 97 4.44 5.43 -1.58
N ALA A 98 4.02 5.60 -0.32
CA ALA A 98 4.04 6.89 0.36
C ALA A 98 5.44 7.33 0.80
N LYS A 99 6.24 6.40 1.34
CA LYS A 99 7.56 6.62 1.91
C LYS A 99 8.52 5.53 1.38
N PRO A 100 9.00 5.62 0.13
CA PRO A 100 9.85 4.60 -0.47
C PRO A 100 11.19 4.42 0.25
N GLU A 101 11.71 5.49 0.86
CA GLU A 101 12.93 5.52 1.66
C GLU A 101 12.63 6.19 3.01
N PRO A 102 12.08 5.46 4.00
CA PRO A 102 11.65 6.03 5.27
C PRO A 102 12.85 6.51 6.11
N THR A 103 12.69 7.67 6.74
CA THR A 103 13.67 8.24 7.68
C THR A 103 13.41 7.77 9.13
N PHE A 104 14.33 8.07 10.04
CA PHE A 104 14.11 7.79 11.48
C PHE A 104 12.91 8.56 12.05
N ASN A 105 12.68 9.79 11.60
CA ASN A 105 11.51 10.56 12.03
C ASN A 105 10.22 9.96 11.47
N ASP A 106 10.21 9.43 10.24
CA ASP A 106 9.04 8.70 9.70
C ASP A 106 8.71 7.47 10.55
N TYR A 107 9.74 6.76 11.03
CA TYR A 107 9.58 5.65 11.97
C TYR A 107 8.94 6.10 13.30
N MET A 108 9.43 7.18 13.91
CA MET A 108 8.85 7.73 15.15
C MET A 108 7.40 8.17 14.93
N THR A 109 7.10 8.87 13.84
CA THR A 109 5.73 9.25 13.49
C THR A 109 4.81 8.04 13.35
N GLN A 110 5.26 6.97 12.70
CA GLN A 110 4.46 5.76 12.55
C GLN A 110 4.29 5.01 13.88
N LEU A 111 5.31 4.98 14.73
CA LEU A 111 5.22 4.40 16.08
C LEU A 111 4.18 5.15 16.93
N GLY A 112 4.18 6.48 16.86
CA GLY A 112 3.18 7.30 17.55
C GLY A 112 1.76 7.12 16.98
N CYS A 113 1.61 6.99 15.65
CA CYS A 113 0.33 6.59 15.05
C CYS A 113 -0.15 5.22 15.55
N HIS A 114 0.76 4.25 15.71
CA HIS A 114 0.39 2.92 16.21
C HIS A 114 -0.14 2.97 17.66
N PHE A 115 0.47 3.79 18.53
CA PHE A 115 -0.05 4.03 19.88
C PHE A 115 -1.42 4.72 19.88
N GLU A 116 -1.68 5.62 18.93
CA GLU A 116 -3.00 6.27 18.73
C GLU A 116 -4.09 5.21 18.48
N GLU A 117 -3.84 4.23 17.60
CA GLU A 117 -4.80 3.14 17.32
C GLU A 117 -5.08 2.27 18.56
N VAL A 118 -4.08 2.04 19.42
CA VAL A 118 -4.27 1.33 20.70
C VAL A 118 -5.15 2.16 21.66
N CYS A 119 -4.96 3.49 21.70
CA CYS A 119 -5.83 4.39 22.46
C CYS A 119 -7.27 4.33 21.96
N GLU A 120 -7.47 4.36 20.63
CA GLU A 120 -8.80 4.28 20.02
C GLU A 120 -9.49 2.95 20.34
N MET A 121 -8.76 1.83 20.32
CA MET A 121 -9.27 0.52 20.75
C MET A 121 -9.74 0.55 22.21
N MET A 122 -8.92 1.11 23.11
CA MET A 122 -9.26 1.23 24.53
C MET A 122 -10.51 2.10 24.76
N ALA A 123 -10.62 3.21 24.03
CA ALA A 123 -11.82 4.05 24.06
C ALA A 123 -13.07 3.29 23.55
N ALA A 124 -12.94 2.50 22.48
CA ALA A 124 -14.04 1.75 21.87
C ALA A 124 -14.62 0.67 22.80
N ILE A 125 -13.83 0.09 23.70
CA ILE A 125 -14.31 -0.88 24.71
C ILE A 125 -14.83 -0.21 26.00
N GLY A 126 -14.98 1.12 26.00
CA GLY A 126 -15.50 1.88 27.14
C GLY A 126 -14.44 2.33 28.15
N GLY A 127 -13.14 2.15 27.86
CA GLY A 127 -12.03 2.56 28.73
C GLY A 127 -11.60 4.03 28.59
N GLY A 128 -12.30 4.82 27.76
CA GLY A 128 -11.87 6.18 27.39
C GLY A 128 -11.85 7.23 28.51
N ASN A 129 -12.36 6.93 29.71
CA ASN A 129 -12.34 7.81 30.88
C ASN A 129 -11.28 7.40 31.93
N GLU A 130 -10.43 6.41 31.65
CA GLU A 130 -9.37 5.98 32.56
C GLU A 130 -8.08 6.78 32.28
N ASP A 131 -7.36 7.18 33.34
CA ASP A 131 -6.09 7.94 33.27
C ASP A 131 -5.08 7.33 32.28
N ILE A 132 -5.16 6.01 32.07
CA ILE A 132 -4.33 5.25 31.13
C ILE A 132 -4.51 5.70 29.67
N CYS A 133 -5.74 6.01 29.24
CA CYS A 133 -5.99 6.46 27.86
C CYS A 133 -5.43 7.87 27.62
N ILE A 134 -5.45 8.73 28.64
CA ILE A 134 -4.89 10.08 28.60
C ILE A 134 -3.36 9.98 28.49
N ASP A 135 -2.73 9.23 29.39
CA ASP A 135 -1.28 9.03 29.39
C ASP A 135 -0.77 8.42 28.08
N LEU A 136 -1.51 7.47 27.50
CA LEU A 136 -1.11 6.83 26.25
C LEU A 136 -1.29 7.76 25.04
N SER A 137 -2.35 8.57 25.02
CA SER A 137 -2.60 9.56 23.97
C SER A 137 -1.52 10.65 23.99
N GLU A 138 -1.18 11.16 25.17
CA GLU A 138 -0.09 12.14 25.34
C GLU A 138 1.26 11.59 24.89
N LYS A 139 1.54 10.32 25.21
CA LYS A 139 2.75 9.63 24.71
C LYS A 139 2.73 9.44 23.19
N ALA A 140 1.59 9.09 22.61
CA ALA A 140 1.43 8.95 21.15
C ALA A 140 1.73 10.27 20.44
N ASP A 141 1.16 11.38 20.93
CA ASP A 141 1.40 12.72 20.40
C ASP A 141 2.85 13.18 20.58
N PHE A 142 3.44 12.92 21.75
CA PHE A 142 4.84 13.20 22.00
C PHE A 142 5.76 12.45 21.02
N ILE A 143 5.51 11.15 20.79
CA ILE A 143 6.30 10.32 19.87
C ILE A 143 6.13 10.80 18.42
N LYS A 144 4.91 11.16 17.98
CA LYS A 144 4.66 11.72 16.63
C LYS A 144 5.39 13.03 16.39
N GLY A 145 5.44 13.89 17.40
CA GLY A 145 6.12 15.19 17.32
C GLY A 145 7.64 15.10 17.53
N LEU A 146 8.17 13.93 17.89
CA LEU A 146 9.59 13.78 18.20
C LEU A 146 10.41 13.88 16.91
N THR A 147 11.12 15.00 16.76
CA THR A 147 12.13 15.17 15.72
C THR A 147 13.51 14.95 16.32
N VAL A 148 14.23 13.95 15.81
CA VAL A 148 15.61 13.67 16.23
C VAL A 148 16.57 14.27 15.20
N PRO A 149 17.47 15.19 15.60
CA PRO A 149 18.52 15.68 14.71
C PRO A 149 19.42 14.55 14.24
N ASP A 150 19.89 14.62 12.99
CA ASP A 150 20.66 13.55 12.34
C ASP A 150 21.86 13.07 13.18
N GLU A 151 22.54 13.97 13.89
CA GLU A 151 23.69 13.65 14.75
C GLU A 151 23.35 12.75 15.96
N TYR A 152 22.07 12.71 16.38
CA TYR A 152 21.60 11.88 17.49
C TYR A 152 20.87 10.62 17.03
N VAL A 153 20.53 10.48 15.75
CA VAL A 153 19.75 9.34 15.23
C VAL A 153 20.40 8.01 15.56
N GLU A 154 21.71 7.88 15.32
CA GLU A 154 22.43 6.63 15.60
C GLU A 154 22.46 6.31 17.10
N THR A 155 22.52 7.34 17.96
CA THR A 155 22.42 7.13 19.42
C THR A 155 21.03 6.67 19.83
N GLN A 156 19.96 7.23 19.24
CA GLN A 156 18.59 6.80 19.55
C GLN A 156 18.33 5.37 19.09
N LYS A 157 18.85 4.98 17.92
CA LYS A 157 18.73 3.60 17.42
C LYS A 157 19.34 2.55 18.34
N THR A 158 20.35 2.88 19.16
CA THR A 158 20.96 1.89 20.07
C THR A 158 20.05 1.47 21.22
N PHE A 159 19.03 2.28 21.54
CA PHE A 159 18.03 1.96 22.57
C PHE A 159 16.87 1.11 22.05
N ILE A 160 16.79 0.89 20.73
CA ILE A 160 15.73 0.11 20.11
C ILE A 160 16.23 -1.31 19.90
N ASP A 161 15.63 -2.26 20.62
CA ASP A 161 15.75 -3.67 20.27
C ASP A 161 14.81 -4.00 19.12
N ASN A 162 15.36 -4.06 17.91
CA ASN A 162 14.57 -4.32 16.70
C ASN A 162 13.94 -5.72 16.69
N THR A 163 14.51 -6.70 17.38
CA THR A 163 13.97 -8.06 17.40
C THR A 163 12.74 -8.10 18.28
N GLU A 164 12.84 -7.58 19.49
CA GLU A 164 11.73 -7.51 20.45
C GLU A 164 10.61 -6.58 19.93
N LEU A 165 10.97 -5.46 19.28
CA LEU A 165 9.99 -4.59 18.67
C LEU A 165 9.22 -5.30 17.53
N LEU A 166 9.92 -6.04 16.66
CA LEU A 166 9.28 -6.77 15.57
C LEU A 166 8.37 -7.88 16.09
N ASP A 167 8.80 -8.59 17.14
CA ASP A 167 8.00 -9.61 17.81
C ASP A 167 6.70 -9.02 18.37
N ALA A 168 6.80 -7.91 19.12
CA ALA A 168 5.64 -7.21 19.66
C ALA A 168 4.68 -6.72 18.56
N LEU A 169 5.18 -6.22 17.43
CA LEU A 169 4.35 -5.83 16.28
C LEU A 169 3.62 -7.03 15.66
N CYS A 170 4.27 -8.19 15.56
CA CYS A 170 3.64 -9.42 15.07
C CYS A 170 2.56 -9.89 16.04
N ASP A 171 2.83 -9.90 17.34
CA ASP A 171 1.87 -10.25 18.38
C ASP A 171 0.66 -9.32 18.38
N GLN A 172 0.85 -8.03 18.16
CA GLN A 172 -0.26 -7.08 18.03
C GLN A 172 -1.15 -7.36 16.82
N ILE A 173 -0.57 -7.74 15.67
CA ILE A 173 -1.34 -8.16 14.50
C ILE A 173 -2.15 -9.43 14.82
N VAL A 174 -1.51 -10.43 15.45
CA VAL A 174 -2.16 -11.70 15.80
C VAL A 174 -3.29 -11.48 16.81
N THR A 175 -3.04 -10.70 17.86
CA THR A 175 -4.03 -10.44 18.92
C THR A 175 -5.18 -9.57 18.44
N ALA A 176 -4.92 -8.52 17.65
CA ALA A 176 -5.99 -7.71 17.05
C ALA A 176 -6.90 -8.55 16.14
N THR A 177 -6.31 -9.42 15.31
CA THR A 177 -7.04 -10.38 14.48
C THR A 177 -7.86 -11.34 15.34
N GLY A 178 -7.28 -11.85 16.42
CA GLY A 178 -7.95 -12.72 17.39
C GLY A 178 -9.15 -12.06 18.07
N VAL A 179 -9.01 -10.81 18.54
CA VAL A 179 -10.10 -10.02 19.13
C VAL A 179 -11.24 -9.89 18.13
N ALA A 180 -10.96 -9.45 16.90
CA ALA A 180 -11.98 -9.29 15.86
C ALA A 180 -12.71 -10.61 15.55
N TYR A 181 -11.96 -11.71 15.43
CA TYR A 181 -12.53 -13.05 15.24
C TYR A 181 -13.47 -13.45 16.39
N MET A 182 -13.04 -13.27 17.65
CA MET A 182 -13.85 -13.63 18.82
C MET A 182 -15.10 -12.76 18.97
N MET A 183 -15.07 -11.52 18.48
CA MET A 183 -16.24 -10.63 18.40
C MET A 183 -17.13 -10.91 17.18
N GLY A 184 -16.73 -11.82 16.29
CA GLY A 184 -17.47 -12.18 15.08
C GLY A 184 -17.38 -11.14 13.97
N PHE A 185 -16.37 -10.27 13.96
CA PHE A 185 -16.16 -9.26 12.93
C PHE A 185 -15.53 -9.88 11.67
N ASP A 186 -15.90 -9.38 10.49
CA ASP A 186 -15.21 -9.68 9.23
C ASP A 186 -13.97 -8.77 9.10
N ILE A 187 -12.90 -9.13 9.82
CA ILE A 187 -11.65 -8.35 9.84
C ILE A 187 -10.98 -8.29 8.46
N GLU A 188 -11.09 -9.35 7.64
CA GLU A 188 -10.55 -9.36 6.28
C GLU A 188 -11.31 -8.40 5.35
N GLY A 189 -12.64 -8.33 5.48
CA GLY A 189 -13.47 -7.37 4.76
C GLY A 189 -13.20 -5.93 5.22
N ALA A 190 -13.18 -5.70 6.52
CA ALA A 190 -12.91 -4.40 7.13
C ALA A 190 -11.55 -3.83 6.68
N LEU A 191 -10.49 -4.64 6.71
CA LEU A 191 -9.17 -4.18 6.30
C LEU A 191 -9.11 -3.82 4.80
N LYS A 192 -9.84 -4.52 3.92
CA LYS A 192 -9.94 -4.13 2.50
C LYS A 192 -10.61 -2.78 2.32
N GLU A 193 -11.66 -2.50 3.11
CA GLU A 193 -12.33 -1.21 3.09
C GLU A 193 -11.44 -0.09 3.64
N VAL A 194 -10.67 -0.36 4.72
CA VAL A 194 -9.65 0.57 5.23
C VAL A 194 -8.59 0.86 4.18
N ILE A 195 -8.12 -0.15 3.43
CA ILE A 195 -7.16 0.04 2.33
C ILE A 195 -7.78 0.90 1.21
N ARG A 196 -9.04 0.65 0.82
CA ARG A 196 -9.76 1.50 -0.15
C ARG A 196 -9.81 2.95 0.34
N SER A 197 -10.18 3.18 1.59
CA SER A 197 -10.19 4.52 2.19
C SER A 197 -8.78 5.14 2.20
N ASN A 198 -7.75 4.42 2.60
CA ASN A 198 -6.37 4.90 2.60
C ASN A 198 -5.86 5.24 1.19
N ASN A 199 -6.25 4.48 0.17
CA ASN A 199 -5.94 4.79 -1.23
C ASN A 199 -6.57 6.11 -1.70
N SER A 200 -7.71 6.52 -1.14
CA SER A 200 -8.32 7.83 -1.46
C SER A 200 -7.51 9.04 -0.95
N LYS A 201 -6.54 8.82 -0.04
CA LYS A 201 -5.57 9.85 0.39
C LYS A 201 -4.54 10.18 -0.70
N MET A 202 -4.39 9.30 -1.70
CA MET A 202 -3.47 9.51 -2.80
C MET A 202 -4.15 10.33 -3.91
N VAL A 203 -3.65 11.53 -4.18
CA VAL A 203 -4.16 12.42 -5.22
C VAL A 203 -3.17 12.45 -6.38
N LYS A 204 -3.61 12.00 -7.55
CA LYS A 204 -2.79 11.98 -8.79
C LYS A 204 -1.42 11.28 -8.57
N GLY A 205 -1.42 10.18 -7.82
CA GLY A 205 -0.22 9.38 -7.55
C GLY A 205 0.71 9.98 -6.48
N LYS A 206 0.29 11.00 -5.73
CA LYS A 206 1.07 11.64 -4.68
C LYS A 206 0.32 11.65 -3.35
N PHE A 207 1.09 11.63 -2.28
CA PHE A 207 0.60 11.83 -0.92
C PHE A 207 1.02 13.21 -0.42
N GLU A 208 0.18 13.80 0.41
CA GLU A 208 0.50 15.01 1.17
C GLU A 208 0.76 14.62 2.62
N PHE A 209 1.65 15.35 3.29
CA PHE A 209 2.09 15.05 4.65
C PHE A 209 1.99 16.28 5.54
N ASP A 210 1.71 16.06 6.82
CA ASP A 210 1.70 17.13 7.81
C ASP A 210 3.13 17.49 8.26
N ALA A 211 3.24 18.44 9.20
CA ALA A 211 4.52 18.89 9.72
C ALA A 211 5.36 17.78 10.40
N ASN A 212 4.72 16.70 10.86
CA ASN A 212 5.35 15.55 11.50
C ASN A 212 5.60 14.40 10.49
N GLY A 213 5.23 14.59 9.23
CA GLY A 213 5.36 13.56 8.19
C GLY A 213 4.23 12.51 8.16
N LYS A 214 3.13 12.70 8.92
CA LYS A 214 1.93 11.84 8.87
C LYS A 214 1.18 12.12 7.56
N ILE A 215 0.67 11.07 6.91
CA ILE A 215 -0.09 11.18 5.66
C ILE A 215 -1.42 11.91 5.93
N MET A 216 -1.64 13.01 5.23
CA MET A 216 -2.84 13.85 5.38
C MET A 216 -4.05 13.28 4.63
N LYS A 217 -5.23 13.75 5.04
CA LYS A 217 -6.50 13.50 4.35
C LYS A 217 -6.76 14.68 3.40
N PRO A 218 -6.73 14.49 2.07
CA PRO A 218 -7.11 15.53 1.10
C PRO A 218 -8.62 15.72 1.06
N ASP A 219 -9.10 16.76 0.36
CA ASP A 219 -10.55 16.99 0.16
C ASP A 219 -11.26 15.83 -0.57
N SER A 220 -10.53 15.04 -1.38
CA SER A 220 -11.04 13.85 -2.05
C SER A 220 -11.09 12.59 -1.17
N TYR A 221 -10.67 12.69 0.08
CA TYR A 221 -10.64 11.58 1.01
C TYR A 221 -12.05 11.03 1.24
N SER A 222 -12.16 9.71 1.26
CA SER A 222 -13.40 8.99 1.56
C SER A 222 -13.18 8.10 2.78
N GLU A 223 -13.92 8.37 3.86
CA GLU A 223 -13.90 7.58 5.09
C GLU A 223 -14.28 6.12 4.84
N PRO A 224 -13.74 5.16 5.62
CA PRO A 224 -14.13 3.77 5.51
C PRO A 224 -15.52 3.56 6.13
N ASP A 225 -16.40 2.81 5.47
CA ASP A 225 -17.64 2.34 6.08
C ASP A 225 -17.43 0.93 6.68
N LEU A 226 -17.26 0.88 8.01
CA LEU A 226 -17.02 -0.38 8.71
C LEU A 226 -18.30 -1.10 9.16
N THR A 227 -19.45 -0.45 9.03
CA THR A 227 -20.77 -0.96 9.48
C THR A 227 -21.07 -2.37 8.94
N PRO A 228 -20.79 -2.70 7.65
CA PRO A 228 -21.09 -4.02 7.10
C PRO A 228 -20.24 -5.17 7.68
N PHE A 229 -19.10 -4.88 8.30
CA PHE A 229 -18.14 -5.88 8.78
C PHE A 229 -18.26 -6.18 10.27
N VAL A 230 -19.07 -5.42 10.98
CA VAL A 230 -19.46 -5.71 12.36
C VAL A 230 -20.67 -6.64 12.31
N LYS A 231 -20.62 -7.77 13.02
CA LYS A 231 -21.82 -8.58 13.21
C LYS A 231 -22.82 -7.75 14.01
N GLN A 232 -23.89 -7.30 13.36
CA GLN A 232 -25.03 -6.73 14.07
C GLN A 232 -25.67 -7.87 14.88
N GLY A 233 -25.76 -7.69 16.19
CA GLY A 233 -26.24 -8.73 17.10
C GLY A 233 -27.66 -9.17 16.77
N GLU A 234 -27.92 -10.47 17.02
CA GLU A 234 -29.25 -11.01 17.33
C GLU A 234 -29.72 -10.50 18.71
#